data_AF-A0A1D6P536-F1
#
_entry.id   AF-A0A1D6P536-F1
#
_cell.length_a   1.000
_cell.length_b   1.000
_cell.length_c   1.000
_cell.angle_alpha   90.00
_cell.angle_beta   90.00
_cell.angle_gamma   90.00
#
_symmetry.space_group_name_H-M   'P 1'
#
loop_
_entity.id
_entity.type
_entity.pdbx_description
1 polymer ?
#
loop_
_entity_poly.entity_id
_entity_poly.type
_entity_poly.pdbx_seq_one_letter_code
_entity_poly.pdbx_strand_id
1 'polypeptide(L)'
;MLVTPAASSQGMARSVVTPSRKQEGLPPSGDMELKQNKFLSPDKQILTANPDINIVELCDDDEFIVLACDGIWDCMSSQQLVDFIREHINTEESLSAVCERVLDRCLAPSTAGEGCDNMTMILVQFKKPFAQVKDASGAEQLTGDAGCSETHGVEENGFDKQI
;
A
#
# COMPACT_ATOMS: atom_id res chain seq x y z
N MET A 1 -4.87 -6.90 5.92
CA MET A 1 -4.29 -5.77 5.14
C MET A 1 -5.09 -5.67 3.86
N LEU A 2 -5.74 -4.54 3.59
CA LEU A 2 -6.65 -4.39 2.45
C LEU A 2 -5.94 -3.65 1.32
N VAL A 3 -5.81 -4.28 0.15
CA VAL A 3 -5.35 -3.62 -1.07
C VAL A 3 -6.58 -3.06 -1.75
N THR A 4 -6.68 -1.73 -1.84
CA THR A 4 -7.78 -1.07 -2.54
C THR A 4 -7.26 -0.45 -3.83
N PRO A 5 -7.86 -0.78 -4.99
CA PRO A 5 -7.58 -0.05 -6.22
C PRO A 5 -8.13 1.37 -6.11
N ALA A 6 -7.29 2.34 -6.40
CA ALA A 6 -7.66 3.74 -6.57
C ALA A 6 -7.66 4.03 -8.08
N ALA A 7 -8.84 3.99 -8.69
CA ALA A 7 -9.00 4.23 -10.13
C ALA A 7 -9.02 5.73 -10.44
N SER A 8 -8.26 6.16 -11.44
CA SER A 8 -8.42 7.49 -12.07
C SER A 8 -8.35 7.38 -13.59
N SER A 9 -8.66 8.47 -14.30
CA SER A 9 -8.61 8.52 -15.77
C SER A 9 -7.20 8.36 -16.38
N GLN A 10 -6.14 8.24 -15.58
CA GLN A 10 -4.75 8.18 -16.04
C GLN A 10 -3.99 6.91 -15.62
N GLY A 11 -4.65 5.94 -14.96
CA GLY A 11 -4.04 4.68 -14.52
C GLY A 11 -4.59 4.18 -13.19
N MET A 12 -4.11 3.01 -12.74
CA MET A 12 -4.48 2.43 -11.46
C MET A 12 -3.32 2.53 -10.47
N ALA A 13 -3.59 3.11 -9.30
CA ALA A 13 -2.70 3.06 -8.16
C ALA A 13 -3.28 2.10 -7.13
N ARG A 14 -2.39 1.34 -6.47
CA ARG A 14 -2.81 0.39 -5.44
C ARG A 14 -2.35 0.88 -4.08
N SER A 15 -3.30 1.16 -3.20
CA SER A 15 -3.00 1.51 -1.82
C SER A 15 -3.23 0.32 -0.91
N VAL A 16 -2.32 0.11 0.04
CA VAL A 16 -2.42 -0.98 1.00
C VAL A 16 -2.71 -0.40 2.36
N VAL A 17 -3.94 -0.61 2.82
CA VAL A 17 -4.44 -0.09 4.09
C VAL A 17 -4.22 -1.13 5.17
N THR A 18 -3.48 -0.75 6.21
CA THR A 18 -3.43 -1.49 7.47
C THR A 18 -4.72 -1.20 8.24
N PRO A 19 -5.44 -2.22 8.73
CA PRO A 19 -6.65 -1.98 9.52
C PRO A 19 -6.30 -1.11 10.74
N SER A 20 -7.04 -0.02 10.92
CA SER A 20 -6.87 0.89 12.05
C SER A 20 -7.05 0.15 13.37
N ARG A 21 -6.18 0.48 14.32
CA ARG A 21 -6.15 -0.06 15.68
C ARG A 21 -7.47 0.25 16.40
N LYS A 22 -8.29 -0.78 16.68
CA LYS A 22 -9.32 -0.70 17.73
C LYS A 22 -8.67 -1.10 19.06
N GLN A 23 -8.10 -0.16 19.79
CA GLN A 23 -7.46 -0.46 21.08
C GLN A 23 -8.05 0.39 22.19
N GLU A 24 -9.13 -0.13 22.78
CA GLU A 24 -9.64 0.29 24.07
C GLU A 24 -9.32 -0.84 25.06
N GLY A 25 -8.44 -0.59 26.04
CA GLY A 25 -8.27 -1.44 27.23
C GLY A 25 -7.23 -2.57 27.20
N LEU A 26 -6.02 -2.35 26.64
CA LEU A 26 -4.97 -3.38 26.68
C LEU A 26 -4.43 -3.59 28.12
N PRO A 27 -4.28 -4.84 28.59
CA PRO A 27 -3.62 -5.13 29.86
C PRO A 27 -2.15 -4.64 29.87
N PRO A 28 -1.60 -4.22 31.03
CA PRO A 28 -0.20 -3.76 31.15
C PRO A 28 0.85 -4.79 30.70
N SER A 29 0.48 -6.06 30.64
CA SER A 29 1.31 -7.23 30.35
C SER A 29 1.42 -7.58 28.86
N GLY A 30 0.88 -6.75 27.96
CA GLY A 30 1.08 -6.84 26.52
C GLY A 30 0.18 -7.86 25.81
N ASP A 31 0.35 -7.96 24.49
CA ASP A 31 -0.58 -8.68 23.60
C ASP A 31 -0.62 -10.20 23.81
N MET A 32 0.37 -10.78 24.51
CA MET A 32 0.49 -12.23 24.64
C MET A 32 -0.64 -12.83 25.49
N GLU A 33 -1.20 -12.08 26.44
CA GLU A 33 -2.33 -12.54 27.24
C GLU A 33 -3.61 -12.69 26.41
N LEU A 34 -3.75 -11.89 25.36
CA LEU A 34 -4.90 -11.93 24.45
C LEU A 34 -4.88 -13.12 23.47
N LYS A 35 -3.83 -13.94 23.54
CA LYS A 35 -3.59 -15.12 22.69
C LYS A 35 -3.64 -16.46 23.45
N GLN A 36 -3.99 -16.45 24.74
CA GLN A 36 -3.85 -17.61 25.64
C GLN A 36 -5.17 -18.37 25.92
N ASN A 37 -6.26 -18.11 25.20
CA ASN A 37 -7.49 -18.86 25.41
C ASN A 37 -7.31 -20.32 24.98
N LYS A 38 -7.23 -21.23 25.96
CA LYS A 38 -6.98 -22.66 25.75
C LYS A 38 -8.09 -23.40 25.00
N PHE A 39 -9.26 -22.78 24.86
CA PHE A 39 -10.42 -23.37 24.19
C PHE A 39 -10.59 -22.91 22.74
N LEU A 40 -9.79 -21.94 22.29
CA LEU A 40 -9.85 -21.38 20.94
C LEU A 40 -8.60 -21.73 20.17
N SER A 41 -8.74 -21.96 18.87
CA SER A 41 -7.61 -22.07 17.95
C SER A 41 -6.90 -20.70 17.79
N PRO A 42 -5.64 -20.65 17.34
CA PRO A 42 -4.88 -19.40 17.22
C PRO A 42 -5.54 -18.32 16.35
N ASP A 43 -6.30 -18.71 15.33
CA ASP A 43 -7.08 -17.85 14.44
C ASP A 43 -8.35 -17.25 15.10
N LYS A 44 -8.82 -17.87 16.19
CA LYS A 44 -10.04 -17.47 16.92
C LYS A 44 -9.77 -16.78 18.24
N GLN A 45 -8.50 -16.52 18.56
CA GLN A 45 -8.13 -15.71 19.73
C GLN A 45 -8.66 -14.28 19.60
N ILE A 46 -8.75 -13.56 20.71
CA ILE A 46 -9.12 -12.13 20.71
C ILE A 46 -8.15 -11.33 19.83
N LEU A 47 -6.86 -11.69 19.89
CA LEU A 47 -5.82 -11.14 19.04
C LEU A 47 -5.19 -12.29 18.26
N THR A 48 -5.26 -12.25 16.93
CA THR A 48 -4.66 -13.29 16.08
C THR A 48 -3.44 -12.77 15.33
N ALA A 49 -2.49 -13.66 15.05
CA ALA A 49 -1.37 -13.40 14.16
C ALA A 49 -1.63 -13.88 12.72
N ASN A 50 -2.86 -14.35 12.44
CA ASN A 50 -3.25 -14.79 11.11
C ASN A 50 -3.46 -13.57 10.20
N PRO A 51 -2.67 -13.40 9.12
CA PRO A 51 -2.82 -12.26 8.22
C PRO A 51 -3.96 -12.48 7.21
N ASP A 52 -4.56 -11.39 6.75
CA ASP A 52 -5.34 -11.42 5.50
C ASP A 52 -4.38 -11.41 4.30
N ILE A 53 -4.54 -12.37 3.40
CA ILE A 53 -3.72 -12.49 2.19
C ILE A 53 -4.61 -12.19 0.99
N ASN A 54 -4.22 -11.18 0.20
CA ASN A 54 -4.85 -10.86 -1.07
C ASN A 54 -3.80 -10.96 -2.18
N ILE A 55 -4.07 -11.78 -3.19
CA ILE A 55 -3.23 -11.92 -4.38
C ILE A 55 -3.91 -11.12 -5.49
N VAL A 56 -3.18 -10.20 -6.09
CA VAL A 56 -3.70 -9.38 -7.19
C VAL A 56 -2.64 -9.37 -8.29
N GLU A 57 -3.04 -9.78 -9.50
CA GLU A 57 -2.17 -9.71 -10.68
C GLU A 57 -1.89 -8.25 -11.03
N LEU A 58 -0.67 -7.97 -11.49
CA LEU A 58 -0.31 -6.63 -11.96
C LEU A 58 -0.73 -6.47 -13.42
N CYS A 59 -1.29 -5.33 -13.74
CA CYS A 59 -1.70 -4.91 -15.06
C CYS A 59 -0.77 -3.81 -15.58
N ASP A 60 -0.81 -3.57 -16.89
CA ASP A 60 0.02 -2.54 -17.53
C ASP A 60 -0.34 -1.10 -17.12
N ASP A 61 -1.51 -0.88 -16.56
CA ASP A 61 -1.95 0.41 -16.05
C ASP A 61 -1.61 0.63 -14.57
N ASP A 62 -1.01 -0.35 -13.90
CA ASP A 62 -0.54 -0.19 -12.52
C ASP A 62 0.70 0.71 -12.45
N GLU A 63 0.55 1.87 -11.81
CA GLU A 63 1.61 2.88 -11.74
C GLU A 63 2.56 2.63 -10.57
N PHE A 64 1.99 2.46 -9.37
CA PHE A 64 2.72 2.30 -8.11
C PHE A 64 1.89 1.61 -7.02
N ILE A 65 2.59 1.08 -6.02
CA ILE A 65 2.04 0.65 -4.72
C ILE A 65 2.54 1.59 -3.62
N VAL A 66 1.63 1.93 -2.70
CA VAL A 66 1.96 2.57 -1.42
C VAL A 66 1.59 1.68 -0.23
N LEU A 67 2.55 1.49 0.66
CA LEU A 67 2.37 0.88 1.98
C LEU A 67 2.61 1.97 3.03
N ALA A 68 1.70 2.17 3.98
CA ALA A 68 1.91 3.12 5.07
C ALA A 68 1.31 2.60 6.39
N CYS A 69 1.76 3.15 7.52
CA CYS A 69 1.16 2.90 8.83
C CYS A 69 -0.07 3.79 9.09
N ASP A 70 -0.78 3.49 10.18
CA ASP A 70 -1.93 4.25 10.69
C ASP A 70 -1.63 5.75 10.87
N GLY A 71 -0.43 6.12 11.31
CA GLY A 71 -0.03 7.53 11.42
C GLY A 71 -0.22 8.35 10.12
N ILE A 72 -0.14 7.72 8.94
CA ILE A 72 -0.45 8.37 7.65
C ILE A 72 -1.93 8.26 7.30
N TRP A 73 -2.52 7.08 7.49
CA TRP A 73 -3.93 6.83 7.15
C TRP A 73 -4.91 7.59 8.03
N ASP A 74 -4.50 7.97 9.24
CA ASP A 74 -5.26 8.83 10.14
C ASP A 74 -5.30 10.29 9.62
N CYS A 75 -4.33 10.70 8.79
CA CYS A 75 -4.25 12.05 8.22
C CYS A 75 -4.83 12.15 6.80
N MET A 76 -4.79 11.05 6.04
CA MET A 76 -5.15 11.03 4.61
C MET A 76 -5.92 9.76 4.25
N SER A 77 -7.02 9.92 3.52
CA SER A 77 -7.68 8.79 2.85
C SER A 77 -6.79 8.19 1.76
N SER A 78 -7.08 6.95 1.37
CA SER A 78 -6.36 6.25 0.29
C SER A 78 -6.31 7.07 -1.01
N GLN A 79 -7.44 7.64 -1.42
CA GLN A 79 -7.51 8.43 -2.65
C GLN A 79 -6.72 9.74 -2.53
N GLN A 80 -6.84 10.45 -1.40
CA GLN A 80 -6.06 11.68 -1.18
C GLN A 80 -4.56 11.42 -1.25
N LEU A 81 -4.08 10.32 -0.67
CA LEU A 81 -2.67 9.96 -0.71
C LEU A 81 -2.22 9.63 -2.15
N VAL A 82 -3.01 8.84 -2.88
CA VAL A 82 -2.73 8.49 -4.27
C VAL A 82 -2.66 9.73 -5.16
N ASP A 83 -3.61 10.65 -5.03
CA ASP A 83 -3.65 11.88 -5.83
C ASP A 83 -2.45 12.77 -5.51
N PHE A 84 -2.10 12.89 -4.22
CA PHE A 84 -0.93 13.64 -3.78
C PHE A 84 0.38 13.05 -4.32
N ILE A 85 0.54 11.72 -4.29
CA ILE A 85 1.70 11.04 -4.86
C ILE A 85 1.78 11.31 -6.38
N ARG A 86 0.66 11.20 -7.12
CA ARG A 86 0.65 11.46 -8.57
C ARG A 86 1.09 12.88 -8.94
N GLU A 87 0.74 13.88 -8.13
CA GLU A 87 1.18 15.27 -8.32
C GLU A 87 2.71 15.43 -8.18
N HIS A 88 3.35 14.61 -7.33
CA HIS A 88 4.75 14.78 -6.95
C HIS A 88 5.70 13.75 -7.60
N ILE A 89 5.21 12.59 -8.01
CA ILE A 89 6.05 11.46 -8.44
C ILE A 89 6.89 11.74 -9.69
N ASN A 90 6.45 12.68 -10.53
CA ASN A 90 7.15 13.09 -11.74
C ASN A 90 7.88 14.44 -11.61
N THR A 91 7.68 15.16 -10.50
CA THR A 91 8.28 16.48 -10.27
C THR A 91 9.44 16.44 -9.27
N GLU A 92 9.42 15.47 -8.35
CA GLU A 92 10.49 15.25 -7.39
C GLU A 92 11.65 14.43 -7.97
N GLU A 93 12.85 14.66 -7.43
CA GLU A 93 14.10 14.02 -7.89
C GLU A 93 14.23 12.54 -7.52
N SER A 94 13.40 12.04 -6.59
CA SER A 94 13.42 10.65 -6.14
C SER A 94 12.12 10.27 -5.45
N LEU A 95 11.85 8.95 -5.34
CA LEU A 95 10.72 8.45 -4.56
C LEU A 95 10.86 8.78 -3.06
N SER A 96 12.09 8.94 -2.55
CA SER A 96 12.31 9.37 -1.16
C SER A 96 11.78 10.78 -0.93
N ALA A 97 12.06 11.69 -1.85
CA ALA A 97 11.55 13.07 -1.78
C ALA A 97 10.01 13.12 -1.84
N VAL A 98 9.39 12.25 -2.64
CA VAL A 98 7.92 12.09 -2.63
C VAL A 98 7.43 11.60 -1.27
N CYS A 99 8.10 10.60 -0.67
CA CYS A 99 7.76 10.13 0.67
C CYS A 99 7.88 11.25 1.71
N GLU A 100 8.97 12.01 1.71
CA GLU A 100 9.18 13.14 2.62
C GLU A 100 8.06 14.17 2.51
N ARG A 101 7.62 14.51 1.30
CA ARG A 101 6.48 15.42 1.09
C ARG A 101 5.17 14.88 1.68
N VAL A 102 4.93 13.58 1.59
CA VAL A 102 3.76 12.96 2.24
C VAL A 102 3.87 13.05 3.76
N LEU A 103 5.05 12.74 4.32
CA LEU A 103 5.28 12.82 5.76
C LEU A 103 5.08 14.25 6.27
N ASP A 104 5.68 15.23 5.60
CA ASP A 104 5.54 16.66 5.94
C ASP A 104 4.08 17.12 5.88
N ARG A 105 3.31 16.62 4.92
CA ARG A 105 1.88 16.93 4.78
C ARG A 105 1.03 16.37 5.93
N CYS A 106 1.47 15.27 6.54
CA CYS A 106 0.81 14.60 7.66
C CYS A 106 1.30 15.12 9.02
N LEU A 107 2.40 15.87 9.11
CA LEU A 107 2.90 16.39 10.38
C LEU A 107 1.90 17.34 11.03
N ALA A 108 1.58 17.09 12.30
CA ALA A 108 0.72 17.96 13.07
C ALA A 108 1.38 19.34 13.28
N PRO A 109 0.63 20.46 13.18
CA PRO A 109 1.17 21.79 13.46
C PRO A 109 1.41 22.03 14.96
N SER A 110 0.89 21.15 15.81
CA SER A 110 1.03 21.21 17.26
C SER A 110 0.93 19.80 17.84
N THR A 111 1.23 19.60 19.13
CA THR A 111 1.17 18.29 19.80
C THR A 111 -0.26 17.78 20.06
N ALA A 112 -1.27 18.38 19.44
CA ALA A 112 -2.67 17.96 19.53
C ALA A 112 -3.26 17.81 18.12
N GLY A 113 -3.88 16.66 17.85
CA GLY A 113 -4.53 16.35 16.56
C GLY A 113 -3.93 15.12 15.86
N GLU A 114 -4.36 14.92 14.61
CA GLU A 114 -3.78 13.95 13.66
C GLU A 114 -2.35 14.37 13.29
N GLY A 115 -1.47 13.40 13.02
CA GLY A 115 -0.07 13.67 12.66
C GLY A 115 0.93 13.67 13.82
N CYS A 116 0.51 13.20 15.00
CA CYS A 116 1.36 13.08 16.19
C CYS A 116 1.94 11.66 16.39
N ASP A 117 1.61 10.70 15.53
CA ASP A 117 2.10 9.32 15.62
C ASP A 117 3.44 9.13 14.88
N ASN A 118 4.06 7.97 15.05
CA ASN A 118 5.11 7.50 14.18
C ASN A 118 4.55 7.33 12.76
N MET A 119 5.31 7.80 11.78
CA MET A 119 4.92 7.75 10.38
C MET A 119 5.96 6.98 9.58
N THR A 120 5.52 5.99 8.81
CA THR A 120 6.37 5.17 7.95
C THR A 120 5.61 4.88 6.67
N MET A 121 6.28 5.09 5.53
CA MET A 121 5.74 4.82 4.21
C MET A 121 6.78 4.14 3.32
N ILE A 122 6.33 3.22 2.47
CA ILE A 122 7.10 2.61 1.39
C ILE A 122 6.34 2.86 0.08
N LEU A 123 7.03 3.47 -0.88
CA LEU A 123 6.52 3.72 -2.22
C LEU A 123 7.29 2.87 -3.24
N VAL A 124 6.56 2.08 -4.03
CA VAL A 124 7.12 1.21 -5.07
C VAL A 124 6.50 1.58 -6.41
N GLN A 125 7.30 2.07 -7.35
CA GLN A 125 6.86 2.41 -8.71
C GLN A 125 7.15 1.24 -9.67
N PHE A 126 6.16 0.81 -10.46
CA PHE A 126 6.28 -0.34 -11.35
C PHE A 126 6.85 0.03 -12.73
N LYS A 127 6.42 1.18 -13.28
CA LYS A 127 6.91 1.69 -14.56
C LYS A 127 7.72 2.95 -14.31
N LYS A 128 9.01 2.93 -14.64
CA LYS A 128 9.84 4.15 -14.66
C LYS A 128 9.70 4.84 -16.02
N PRO A 129 9.18 6.07 -16.09
CA PRO A 129 9.76 7.08 -16.95
C PRO A 129 10.68 7.93 -16.09
N PHE A 130 11.68 7.32 -15.42
CA PHE A 130 12.81 8.12 -14.98
C PHE A 130 13.60 8.44 -16.25
N ALA A 131 13.20 9.52 -16.92
CA ALA A 131 14.07 10.19 -17.87
C ALA A 131 15.28 10.64 -17.05
N GLN A 132 16.28 9.76 -16.99
CA GLN A 132 17.63 10.17 -16.69
C GLN A 132 17.90 11.29 -17.68
N VAL A 133 18.05 12.52 -17.18
CA VAL A 133 18.68 13.58 -17.97
C VAL A 133 20.11 13.11 -18.17
N LYS A 134 20.30 12.28 -19.20
CA LYS A 134 21.60 12.00 -19.77
C LYS A 134 21.94 13.23 -20.59
N ASP A 135 22.91 13.98 -20.11
CA ASP A 135 23.66 14.84 -20.99
C ASP A 135 24.16 14.00 -22.19
N ALA A 136 23.75 14.46 -23.37
CA ALA A 136 24.23 14.20 -24.72
C ALA A 136 24.15 12.77 -25.35
N SER A 137 23.31 12.74 -26.42
CA SER A 137 23.50 12.10 -27.73
C SER A 137 22.89 10.70 -28.00
N GLY A 138 22.06 10.65 -29.04
CA GLY A 138 21.81 9.46 -29.87
C GLY A 138 20.40 8.85 -29.76
N ALA A 139 19.68 8.85 -30.88
CA ALA A 139 18.30 8.39 -31.06
C ALA A 139 18.12 6.86 -30.97
N GLU A 140 16.92 6.38 -30.62
CA GLU A 140 15.96 5.72 -31.54
C GLU A 140 14.73 5.15 -30.78
N GLN A 141 13.60 5.13 -31.49
CA GLN A 141 12.22 4.88 -31.06
C GLN A 141 11.77 3.49 -31.50
N LEU A 142 11.07 2.72 -30.66
CA LEU A 142 10.23 1.61 -31.13
C LEU A 142 8.95 1.45 -30.29
N THR A 143 7.86 1.26 -31.02
CA THR A 143 6.45 1.14 -30.64
C THR A 143 6.05 -0.30 -30.29
N GLY A 144 5.04 -0.50 -29.44
CA GLY A 144 4.36 -1.79 -29.28
C GLY A 144 3.08 -1.68 -28.47
N ASP A 145 1.94 -1.74 -29.16
CA ASP A 145 0.57 -1.82 -28.66
C ASP A 145 0.20 -3.30 -28.39
N ALA A 146 -0.42 -3.60 -27.25
CA ALA A 146 -1.14 -4.85 -27.01
C ALA A 146 -2.14 -4.68 -25.85
N GLY A 147 -3.41 -4.53 -26.20
CA GLY A 147 -4.53 -4.57 -25.24
C GLY A 147 -4.74 -5.96 -24.64
N CYS A 148 -5.28 -6.01 -23.41
CA CYS A 148 -5.64 -7.25 -22.74
C CYS A 148 -7.15 -7.53 -22.92
N SER A 149 -7.46 -8.61 -23.63
CA SER A 149 -8.83 -9.11 -23.81
C SER A 149 -9.26 -9.95 -22.61
N GLU A 150 -10.49 -9.73 -22.16
CA GLU A 150 -11.21 -10.59 -21.20
C GLU A 150 -11.33 -12.02 -21.73
N THR A 151 -11.03 -13.02 -20.89
CA THR A 151 -11.70 -14.33 -21.01
C THR A 151 -12.13 -14.85 -19.63
N HIS A 152 -13.42 -15.18 -19.57
CA HIS A 152 -14.05 -15.99 -18.54
C HIS A 152 -13.58 -17.46 -18.62
N GLY A 153 -13.52 -18.15 -17.47
CA GLY A 153 -13.77 -19.60 -17.41
C GLY A 153 -12.81 -20.44 -16.55
N VAL A 154 -13.19 -20.62 -15.28
CA VAL A 154 -13.19 -21.84 -14.43
C VAL A 154 -12.14 -22.93 -14.72
N GLU A 155 -11.36 -23.36 -13.70
CA GLU A 155 -11.28 -24.75 -13.18
C GLU A 155 -10.74 -24.78 -11.73
N GLU A 156 -11.51 -25.43 -10.83
CA GLU A 156 -11.07 -25.88 -9.52
C GLU A 156 -10.05 -27.01 -9.68
N ASN A 157 -9.00 -27.05 -8.87
CA ASN A 157 -8.41 -28.31 -8.43
C ASN A 157 -7.80 -28.15 -7.03
N GLY A 158 -8.35 -28.94 -6.11
CA GLY A 158 -7.96 -29.02 -4.71
C GLY A 158 -6.52 -29.45 -4.51
N PHE A 159 -5.95 -28.99 -3.40
CA PHE A 159 -4.69 -29.50 -2.90
C PHE A 159 -4.88 -30.06 -1.50
N ASP A 160 -4.54 -31.35 -1.40
CA ASP A 160 -4.74 -32.24 -0.26
C ASP A 160 -3.86 -31.90 0.96
N LYS A 161 -4.34 -32.38 2.10
CA LYS A 161 -3.69 -32.36 3.42
C LYS A 161 -2.47 -33.29 3.49
N GLN A 162 -1.39 -32.81 4.12
CA GLN A 162 -0.35 -33.49 4.92
C GLN A 162 0.95 -32.69 4.72
N ILE A 163 1.67 -32.19 5.73
CA ILE A 163 2.08 -32.71 7.05
C ILE A 163 2.21 -31.51 8.00
#